data_AF-A0A524L7F1-F1
#
_entry.id   AF-A0A524L7F1-F1
#
_cell.length_a   1.000
_cell.length_b   1.000
_cell.length_c   1.000
_cell.angle_alpha   90.00
_cell.angle_beta   90.00
_cell.angle_gamma   90.00
#
_symmetry.space_group_name_H-M   'P 1'
#
loop_
_entity.id
_entity.type
_entity.pdbx_description
1 polymer ?
#
loop_
_entity_poly.entity_id
_entity_poly.type
_entity_poly.pdbx_seq_one_letter_code
_entity_poly.pdbx_strand_id
1 'polypeptide(L)'
;MRRDRARDGRAALPEPLRHAAARDLQPAAAGRRRGIGFCFTVGERRIVGEIDRRDAARERFEQAIADGRSAAILEQDRSSLFTQEIGNVPPRASVVAEIIVDQRLRWLDEGAWEWRFPTVVAPRYLGSEGRVPDAARVTQDIADGPTGVTLRVALVIRDALPVGARVESPSHAVHESAQPGRTEVVLAGDAARLDRDVVVRWSTAAAAASLGLDLGG
;
A
#
# COMPACT_ATOMS: atom_id res chain seq x y z
N MET A 1 -22.33 37.61 -38.36
CA MET A 1 -22.45 36.22 -37.85
C MET A 1 -21.05 35.62 -37.75
N ARG A 2 -20.38 35.78 -36.60
CA ARG A 2 -19.12 35.09 -36.26
C ARG A 2 -19.26 34.62 -34.82
N ARG A 3 -19.07 33.32 -34.62
CA ARG A 3 -19.21 32.62 -33.34
C ARG A 3 -18.05 33.00 -32.44
N ASP A 4 -18.35 33.45 -31.24
CA ASP A 4 -17.38 33.60 -30.16
C ASP A 4 -17.29 32.26 -29.42
N ARG A 5 -16.11 31.62 -29.46
CA ARG A 5 -15.79 30.42 -28.68
C ARG A 5 -15.23 30.92 -27.34
N ALA A 6 -16.08 30.96 -26.31
CA ALA A 6 -15.62 31.07 -24.95
C ALA A 6 -14.78 29.83 -24.59
N ARG A 7 -13.50 30.10 -24.33
CA ARG A 7 -12.45 29.17 -23.91
C ARG A 7 -12.70 28.87 -22.43
N ASP A 8 -13.29 27.71 -22.13
CA ASP A 8 -13.53 27.27 -20.75
C ASP A 8 -12.18 26.86 -20.12
N GLY A 9 -11.56 27.78 -19.38
CA GLY A 9 -10.30 27.57 -18.67
C GLY A 9 -10.52 26.72 -17.43
N ARG A 10 -10.44 25.39 -17.57
CA ARG A 10 -10.45 24.43 -16.46
C ARG A 10 -9.03 23.97 -16.19
N ALA A 11 -8.30 24.73 -15.39
CA ALA A 11 -6.95 24.39 -14.97
C ALA A 11 -6.96 23.12 -14.11
N ALA A 12 -6.04 22.19 -14.42
CA ALA A 12 -5.68 21.06 -13.56
C ALA A 12 -5.22 21.57 -12.19
N LEU A 13 -5.23 20.69 -11.18
CA LEU A 13 -4.65 21.02 -9.87
C LEU A 13 -3.18 21.48 -10.07
N PRO A 14 -2.77 22.63 -9.52
CA PRO A 14 -1.46 23.22 -9.80
C PRO A 14 -0.30 22.43 -9.20
N GLU A 15 -0.55 21.54 -8.24
CA GLU A 15 0.47 20.71 -7.61
C GLU A 15 0.15 19.21 -7.71
N PRO A 16 1.17 18.35 -7.89
CA PRO A 16 0.97 16.91 -7.94
C PRO A 16 0.47 16.38 -6.60
N LEU A 17 -0.47 15.44 -6.64
CA LEU A 17 -0.91 14.72 -5.44
C LEU A 17 0.25 13.84 -4.95
N ARG A 18 0.64 14.04 -3.68
CA ARG A 18 1.72 13.30 -3.02
C ARG A 18 1.15 12.33 -1.98
N HIS A 19 1.53 11.06 -2.05
CA HIS A 19 1.22 10.06 -1.02
C HIS A 19 2.50 9.33 -0.61
N ALA A 20 2.73 9.18 0.70
CA ALA A 20 3.86 8.39 1.20
C ALA A 20 3.39 7.24 2.09
N ALA A 21 3.96 6.06 1.89
CA ALA A 21 3.70 4.87 2.69
C ALA A 21 5.02 4.39 3.32
N ALA A 22 5.01 4.13 4.63
CA ALA A 22 6.22 3.91 5.42
C ALA A 22 6.18 2.60 6.22
N ARG A 23 6.82 1.52 5.73
CA ARG A 23 7.41 0.36 6.47
C ARG A 23 7.85 -0.73 5.47
N ASP A 24 8.60 -1.73 5.95
CA ASP A 24 9.18 -2.98 5.37
C ASP A 24 8.45 -3.66 4.19
N LEU A 25 8.16 -2.92 3.14
CA LEU A 25 7.74 -3.42 1.83
C LEU A 25 9.03 -3.76 1.08
N GLN A 26 9.29 -5.05 0.93
CA GLN A 26 10.44 -5.48 0.13
C GLN A 26 10.02 -5.62 -1.33
N PRO A 27 10.88 -5.19 -2.27
CA PRO A 27 10.75 -5.58 -3.66
C PRO A 27 10.70 -7.12 -3.76
N ALA A 28 9.69 -7.66 -4.41
CA ALA A 28 9.58 -9.09 -4.70
C ALA A 28 10.87 -9.63 -5.34
N ALA A 29 11.48 -10.65 -4.75
CA ALA A 29 12.66 -11.31 -5.32
C ALA A 29 12.25 -12.15 -6.54
N ALA A 30 12.98 -12.00 -7.64
CA ALA A 30 12.66 -12.57 -8.94
C ALA A 30 12.51 -14.11 -8.91
N GLY A 31 11.28 -14.59 -9.19
CA GLY A 31 11.00 -16.02 -9.33
C GLY A 31 9.53 -16.30 -9.57
N ARG A 32 9.15 -16.41 -10.85
CA ARG A 32 7.78 -16.48 -11.43
C ARG A 32 7.07 -15.13 -11.49
N ARG A 33 6.40 -14.87 -12.63
CA ARG A 33 5.90 -13.56 -13.07
C ARG A 33 4.91 -12.93 -12.07
N ARG A 34 5.45 -12.23 -11.06
CA ARG A 34 4.81 -11.20 -10.24
C ARG A 34 5.88 -10.13 -10.01
N GLY A 35 6.00 -9.22 -10.98
CA GLY A 35 6.84 -8.05 -10.83
C GLY A 35 6.21 -7.10 -9.82
N ILE A 36 7.04 -6.36 -9.09
CA ILE A 36 6.59 -5.12 -8.45
C ILE A 36 5.99 -4.27 -9.57
N GLY A 37 4.70 -4.02 -9.45
CA GLY A 37 3.94 -3.26 -10.42
C GLY A 37 3.33 -2.09 -9.70
N PHE A 38 3.62 -0.88 -10.16
CA PHE A 38 2.77 0.25 -9.87
C PHE A 38 2.03 0.59 -11.16
N CYS A 39 0.73 0.84 -11.05
CA CYS A 39 -0.02 1.42 -12.14
C CYS A 39 -0.99 2.43 -11.57
N PHE A 40 -1.37 3.37 -12.41
CA PHE A 40 -2.25 4.45 -12.02
C PHE A 40 -3.28 4.66 -13.10
N THR A 41 -4.50 4.94 -12.67
CA THR A 41 -5.63 5.25 -13.54
C THR A 41 -6.08 6.66 -13.23
N VAL A 42 -6.03 7.55 -14.23
CA VAL A 42 -6.52 8.93 -14.13
C VAL A 42 -7.69 9.09 -15.09
N GLY A 43 -8.90 9.27 -14.56
CA GLY A 43 -10.12 9.16 -15.34
C GLY A 43 -10.23 7.77 -15.98
N GLU A 44 -10.24 7.70 -17.31
CA GLU A 44 -10.31 6.44 -18.07
C GLU A 44 -8.93 5.90 -18.48
N ARG A 45 -7.85 6.65 -18.23
CA ARG A 45 -6.53 6.33 -18.73
C ARG A 45 -5.72 5.54 -17.70
N ARG A 46 -5.46 4.27 -17.99
CA ARG A 46 -4.53 3.42 -17.23
C ARG A 46 -3.10 3.61 -17.75
N ILE A 47 -2.15 3.81 -16.84
CA ILE A 47 -0.73 3.95 -17.12
C ILE A 47 0.02 2.96 -16.25
N VAL A 48 0.82 2.10 -16.90
CA VAL A 48 1.63 1.09 -16.22
C VAL A 48 3.02 1.66 -16.00
N GLY A 49 3.50 1.57 -14.76
CA GLY A 49 4.82 2.03 -14.37
C GLY A 49 5.93 1.15 -14.91
N GLU A 50 6.99 1.77 -15.41
CA GLU A 50 8.24 1.11 -15.77
C GLU A 50 9.31 1.45 -14.73
N ILE A 51 10.05 0.44 -14.29
CA ILE A 51 11.15 0.62 -13.34
C ILE A 51 12.36 1.16 -14.10
N ASP A 52 12.97 2.22 -13.59
CA ASP A 52 14.15 2.86 -14.18
C ASP A 52 15.04 3.48 -13.08
N ARG A 53 16.23 3.96 -13.46
CA ARG A 53 17.08 4.77 -12.58
C ARG A 53 16.32 6.01 -12.14
N ARG A 54 16.46 6.37 -10.87
CA ARG A 54 15.72 7.47 -10.22
C ARG A 54 15.75 8.77 -11.03
N ASP A 55 16.94 9.25 -11.36
CA ASP A 55 17.09 10.54 -12.06
C ASP A 55 16.42 10.53 -13.45
N ALA A 56 16.54 9.41 -14.18
CA ALA A 56 15.90 9.24 -15.48
C ALA A 56 14.36 9.15 -15.36
N ALA A 57 13.85 8.45 -14.34
CA ALA A 57 12.42 8.39 -14.07
C ALA A 57 11.86 9.77 -13.70
N ARG A 58 12.60 10.54 -12.88
CA ARG A 58 12.26 11.90 -12.46
C ARG A 58 12.23 12.87 -13.65
N GLU A 59 13.26 12.87 -14.48
CA GLU A 59 13.34 13.70 -15.69
C GLU A 59 12.18 13.40 -16.64
N ARG A 60 11.86 12.12 -16.88
CA ARG A 60 10.71 11.72 -17.71
C ARG A 60 9.37 12.18 -17.12
N PHE A 61 9.22 12.11 -15.79
CA PHE A 61 8.04 12.61 -15.11
C PHE A 61 7.91 14.13 -15.26
N GLU A 62 8.96 14.89 -14.95
CA GLU A 62 8.97 16.35 -15.06
C GLU A 62 8.70 16.83 -16.49
N GLN A 63 9.34 16.21 -17.48
CA GLN A 63 9.07 16.51 -18.89
C GLN A 63 7.61 16.24 -19.26
N ALA A 64 7.03 15.12 -18.81
CA ALA A 64 5.62 14.82 -19.05
C ALA A 64 4.71 15.87 -18.40
N ILE A 65 5.05 16.35 -17.20
CA ILE A 65 4.30 17.42 -16.54
C ILE A 65 4.41 18.74 -17.31
N ALA A 66 5.62 19.13 -17.74
CA ALA A 66 5.85 20.33 -18.53
C ALA A 66 5.09 20.31 -19.87
N ASP A 67 4.95 19.13 -20.49
CA ASP A 67 4.17 18.92 -21.71
C ASP A 67 2.63 18.93 -21.48
N GLY A 68 2.17 19.13 -20.24
CA GLY A 68 0.75 19.10 -19.88
C GLY A 68 0.14 17.70 -19.85
N ARG A 69 0.96 16.64 -19.84
CA ARG A 69 0.49 15.25 -19.78
C ARG A 69 0.30 14.82 -18.33
N SER A 70 -0.76 14.06 -18.06
CA SER A 70 -0.89 13.36 -16.77
C SER A 70 0.21 12.30 -16.65
N ALA A 71 0.94 12.35 -15.54
CA ALA A 71 2.03 11.44 -15.26
C ALA A 71 2.04 11.08 -13.78
N ALA A 72 2.65 9.94 -13.45
CA ALA A 72 2.93 9.57 -12.07
C ALA A 72 4.33 8.97 -11.96
N ILE A 73 4.89 9.10 -10.78
CA ILE A 73 6.18 8.52 -10.40
C ILE A 73 6.04 7.91 -9.01
N LEU A 74 6.71 6.78 -8.81
CA LEU A 74 6.88 6.15 -7.50
C LEU A 74 8.38 6.08 -7.24
N GLU A 75 8.84 6.77 -6.20
CA GLU A 75 10.23 6.78 -5.80
C GLU A 75 10.41 6.17 -4.43
N GLN A 76 11.49 5.41 -4.30
CA GLN A 76 11.95 4.94 -3.00
C GLN A 76 12.90 5.98 -2.40
N ASP A 77 12.50 6.60 -1.29
CA ASP A 77 13.35 7.56 -0.58
C ASP A 77 14.35 6.85 0.35
N ARG A 78 13.89 5.83 1.08
CA ARG A 78 14.69 5.01 2.01
C ARG A 78 14.28 3.55 1.92
N SER A 79 15.00 2.65 2.59
CA SER A 79 14.78 1.19 2.56
C SER A 79 13.32 0.74 2.83
N SER A 80 12.48 1.59 3.40
CA SER A 80 11.08 1.30 3.72
C SER A 80 10.09 2.46 3.44
N LEU A 81 10.50 3.51 2.72
CA LEU A 81 9.65 4.67 2.41
C LEU A 81 9.55 4.85 0.90
N PHE A 82 8.32 4.81 0.41
CA PHE A 82 8.00 5.11 -0.99
C PHE A 82 7.12 6.35 -1.05
N THR A 83 7.46 7.24 -1.97
CA THR A 83 6.74 8.48 -2.26
C THR A 83 6.16 8.37 -3.67
N GLN A 84 4.84 8.49 -3.76
CA GLN A 84 4.12 8.54 -5.03
C GLN A 84 3.69 9.96 -5.34
N GLU A 85 3.96 10.42 -6.55
CA GLU A 85 3.53 11.72 -7.05
C GLU A 85 2.71 11.56 -8.32
N ILE A 86 1.58 12.27 -8.44
CA ILE A 86 0.69 12.23 -9.60
C ILE A 86 0.40 13.65 -10.04
N GLY A 87 0.87 14.05 -11.22
CA GLY A 87 0.73 15.40 -11.75
C GLY A 87 -0.25 15.51 -12.91
N ASN A 88 -0.68 16.74 -13.19
CA ASN A 88 -1.65 17.08 -14.24
C ASN A 88 -2.93 16.25 -14.16
N VAL A 89 -3.48 16.09 -12.95
CA VAL A 89 -4.78 15.44 -12.73
C VAL A 89 -5.89 16.38 -13.19
N PRO A 90 -6.72 15.98 -14.18
CA PRO A 90 -7.81 16.84 -14.64
C PRO A 90 -8.81 17.14 -13.52
N PRO A 91 -9.46 18.31 -13.53
CA PRO A 91 -10.46 18.64 -12.51
C PRO A 91 -11.58 17.60 -12.45
N ARG A 92 -11.93 17.18 -11.24
CA ARG A 92 -12.96 16.17 -10.96
C ARG A 92 -12.63 14.75 -11.49
N ALA A 93 -11.43 14.51 -11.99
CA ALA A 93 -11.00 13.16 -12.35
C ALA A 93 -10.75 12.32 -11.10
N SER A 94 -11.18 11.06 -11.13
CA SER A 94 -10.77 10.06 -10.14
C SER A 94 -9.36 9.59 -10.43
N VAL A 95 -8.58 9.38 -9.37
CA VAL A 95 -7.26 8.78 -9.44
C VAL A 95 -7.26 7.49 -8.65
N VAL A 96 -6.84 6.40 -9.28
CA VAL A 96 -6.64 5.11 -8.63
C VAL A 96 -5.18 4.73 -8.77
N ALA A 97 -4.50 4.56 -7.64
CA ALA A 97 -3.14 4.04 -7.59
C ALA A 97 -3.19 2.58 -7.12
N GLU A 98 -2.55 1.69 -7.87
CA GLU A 98 -2.40 0.28 -7.53
C GLU A 98 -0.92 -0.02 -7.38
N ILE A 99 -0.54 -0.55 -6.22
CA ILE A 99 0.84 -0.90 -5.87
C ILE A 99 0.84 -2.36 -5.44
N ILE A 100 1.70 -3.16 -6.07
CA ILE A 100 1.94 -4.55 -5.70
C ILE A 100 3.26 -4.62 -4.93
N VAL A 101 3.21 -5.17 -3.73
CA VAL A 101 4.34 -5.23 -2.80
C VAL A 101 4.42 -6.59 -2.14
N ASP A 102 5.65 -7.03 -1.85
CA ASP A 102 5.91 -8.21 -1.05
C ASP A 102 6.27 -7.78 0.37
N GLN A 103 5.60 -8.38 1.36
CA GLN A 103 5.82 -8.08 2.77
C GLN A 103 6.13 -9.37 3.52
N ARG A 104 7.18 -9.34 4.34
CA ARG A 104 7.49 -10.45 5.25
C ARG A 104 6.51 -10.45 6.42
N LEU A 105 5.98 -11.62 6.73
CA LEU A 105 5.18 -11.85 7.92
C LEU A 105 6.09 -12.00 9.14
N ARG A 106 5.63 -11.53 10.30
CA ARG A 106 6.33 -11.73 11.57
C ARG A 106 5.86 -13.03 12.21
N TRP A 107 6.80 -13.85 12.66
CA TRP A 107 6.49 -15.01 13.50
C TRP A 107 6.40 -14.58 14.97
N LEU A 108 5.39 -15.09 15.67
CA LEU A 108 5.18 -14.91 17.10
C LEU A 108 5.49 -16.21 17.85
N ASP A 109 6.10 -16.10 19.03
CA ASP A 109 6.60 -17.25 19.80
C ASP A 109 5.47 -18.21 20.22
N GLU A 110 4.25 -17.72 20.33
CA GLU A 110 3.02 -18.49 20.56
C GLU A 110 2.56 -19.35 19.35
N GLY A 111 3.32 -19.40 18.26
CA GLY A 111 3.02 -20.23 17.09
C GLY A 111 2.03 -19.59 16.11
N ALA A 112 2.15 -18.28 15.90
CA ALA A 112 1.27 -17.52 15.04
C ALA A 112 2.03 -16.58 14.09
N TRP A 113 1.44 -16.34 12.92
CA TRP A 113 1.86 -15.28 12.02
C TRP A 113 1.18 -13.96 12.38
N GLU A 114 1.91 -12.86 12.23
CA GLU A 114 1.41 -11.50 12.32
C GLU A 114 1.68 -10.77 10.99
N TRP A 115 0.59 -10.32 10.37
CA TRP A 115 0.63 -9.32 9.31
C TRP A 115 0.32 -7.94 9.90
N ARG A 116 1.16 -6.95 9.62
CA ARG A 116 0.98 -5.57 10.08
C ARG A 116 1.10 -4.61 8.91
N PHE A 117 0.05 -3.84 8.65
CA PHE A 117 0.05 -2.78 7.66
C PHE A 117 -0.01 -1.40 8.33
N PRO A 118 1.01 -0.56 8.12
CA PRO A 118 1.03 0.79 8.67
C PRO A 118 0.02 1.67 7.94
N THR A 119 -0.83 2.36 8.69
CA THR A 119 -1.81 3.32 8.14
C THR A 119 -1.53 4.74 8.61
N VAL A 120 -0.67 4.88 9.62
CA VAL A 120 -0.23 6.16 10.17
C VAL A 120 1.23 6.35 9.82
N VAL A 121 1.55 7.44 9.12
CA VAL A 121 2.94 7.88 8.99
C VAL A 121 3.37 8.44 10.34
N ALA A 122 4.14 7.66 11.10
CA ALA A 122 4.59 8.09 12.41
C ALA A 122 5.50 9.35 12.29
N PRO A 123 5.43 10.29 13.25
CA PRO A 123 6.27 11.49 13.33
C PRO A 123 7.78 11.25 13.22
N ARG A 124 8.27 10.02 13.41
CA ARG A 124 9.69 9.65 13.30
C ARG A 124 10.33 9.93 11.92
N TYR A 125 9.53 10.21 10.89
CA TYR A 125 10.02 10.68 9.58
C TYR A 125 10.07 12.22 9.47
N LEU A 126 9.43 12.92 10.41
CA LEU A 126 9.65 14.33 10.69
C LEU A 126 11.00 14.40 11.41
N GLY A 127 12.09 14.49 10.65
CA GLY A 127 13.38 14.81 11.24
C GLY A 127 13.19 16.06 12.10
N SER A 128 13.50 15.99 13.39
CA SER A 128 13.67 17.20 14.18
C SER A 128 14.76 18.02 13.48
N GLU A 129 14.47 19.31 13.23
CA GLU A 129 15.45 20.23 12.66
C GLU A 129 16.78 20.09 13.41
N GLY A 130 17.84 19.77 12.66
CA GLY A 130 19.19 19.67 13.20
C GLY A 130 19.71 18.28 13.60
N ARG A 131 18.95 17.18 13.51
CA ARG A 131 19.47 15.83 13.85
C ARG A 131 19.71 14.90 12.63
N VAL A 132 19.18 15.23 11.45
CA VAL A 132 19.32 14.39 10.24
C VAL A 132 19.63 15.28 9.01
N PRO A 133 20.69 15.01 8.22
CA PRO A 133 21.15 15.91 7.15
C PRO A 133 20.14 16.25 6.05
N ASP A 134 19.07 15.44 5.90
CA ASP A 134 18.12 15.52 4.77
C ASP A 134 16.65 15.72 5.21
N ALA A 135 16.41 16.23 6.42
CA ALA A 135 15.06 16.48 6.94
C ALA A 135 14.22 17.41 6.03
N ALA A 136 14.87 18.30 5.28
CA ALA A 136 14.23 19.25 4.37
C ALA A 136 13.61 18.61 3.11
N ARG A 137 13.88 17.33 2.82
CA ARG A 137 13.43 16.67 1.57
C ARG A 137 12.08 15.93 1.71
N VAL A 138 11.55 15.82 2.93
CA VAL A 138 10.28 15.14 3.24
C VAL A 138 9.27 16.19 3.72
N THR A 139 8.74 16.99 2.78
CA THR A 139 7.56 17.83 3.02
C THR A 139 6.33 17.01 2.71
N GLN A 140 5.63 16.55 3.75
CA GLN A 140 4.29 15.98 3.61
C GLN A 140 3.30 16.98 4.19
N ASP A 141 2.33 17.41 3.38
CA ASP A 141 1.19 18.17 3.88
C ASP A 141 0.35 17.25 4.76
N ILE A 142 0.37 17.52 6.06
CA ILE A 142 -0.48 16.83 7.04
C ILE A 142 -1.84 17.52 7.00
N ALA A 143 -2.89 16.75 6.75
CA ALA A 143 -4.24 17.29 6.83
C ALA A 143 -4.56 17.69 8.29
N ASP A 144 -4.84 18.96 8.53
CA ASP A 144 -5.18 19.54 9.85
C ASP A 144 -6.63 19.22 10.31
N GLY A 145 -7.15 18.04 9.98
CA GLY A 145 -8.51 17.62 10.32
C GLY A 145 -8.82 16.16 9.99
N PRO A 146 -9.98 15.64 10.43
CA PRO A 146 -10.40 14.29 10.08
C PRO A 146 -10.52 14.19 8.56
N THR A 147 -9.61 13.43 7.95
CA THR A 147 -9.68 13.11 6.53
C THR A 147 -10.86 12.16 6.32
N GLY A 148 -11.66 12.39 5.28
CA GLY A 148 -12.71 11.45 4.83
C GLY A 148 -12.14 10.17 4.20
N VAL A 149 -10.87 9.86 4.47
CA VAL A 149 -10.14 8.72 3.91
C VAL A 149 -10.49 7.50 4.75
N THR A 150 -10.81 6.42 4.05
CA THR A 150 -11.18 5.17 4.68
C THR A 150 -10.39 4.01 4.10
N LEU A 151 -10.10 3.01 4.92
CA LEU A 151 -9.36 1.82 4.54
C LEU A 151 -10.30 0.61 4.45
N ARG A 152 -10.14 -0.16 3.38
CA ARG A 152 -10.67 -1.53 3.28
C ARG A 152 -9.51 -2.49 3.13
N VAL A 153 -9.56 -3.60 3.87
CA VAL A 153 -8.56 -4.66 3.78
C VAL A 153 -9.28 -5.98 3.56
N ALA A 154 -8.78 -6.75 2.58
CA ALA A 154 -9.16 -8.14 2.35
C ALA A 154 -7.88 -8.97 2.30
N LEU A 155 -7.80 -10.01 3.13
CA LEU A 155 -6.68 -10.94 3.19
C LEU A 155 -7.15 -12.33 2.74
N VAL A 156 -6.24 -13.06 2.10
CA VAL A 156 -6.43 -14.47 1.77
C VAL A 156 -5.29 -15.25 2.41
N ILE A 157 -5.60 -15.98 3.48
CA ILE A 157 -4.65 -16.83 4.20
C ILE A 157 -4.76 -18.23 3.62
N ARG A 158 -3.64 -18.81 3.19
CA ARG A 158 -3.58 -20.16 2.61
C ARG A 158 -2.97 -21.20 3.54
N ASP A 159 -2.63 -20.79 4.76
CA ASP A 159 -2.12 -21.69 5.78
C ASP A 159 -3.23 -22.63 6.25
N ALA A 160 -2.85 -23.83 6.69
CA ALA A 160 -3.76 -24.70 7.43
C ALA A 160 -3.87 -24.16 8.86
N LEU A 161 -5.06 -23.69 9.24
CA LEU A 161 -5.34 -23.25 10.60
C LEU A 161 -5.68 -24.47 11.48
N PRO A 162 -5.26 -24.49 12.76
CA PRO A 162 -5.70 -25.54 13.69
C PRO A 162 -7.23 -25.60 13.80
N VAL A 163 -7.76 -26.80 14.08
CA VAL A 163 -9.22 -26.96 14.26
C VAL A 163 -9.70 -26.07 15.40
N GLY A 164 -10.71 -25.23 15.11
CA GLY A 164 -11.28 -24.29 16.09
C GLY A 164 -10.50 -22.98 16.26
N ALA A 165 -9.31 -22.85 15.65
CA ALA A 165 -8.60 -21.57 15.62
C ALA A 165 -9.39 -20.52 14.83
N ARG A 166 -9.12 -19.25 15.15
CA ARG A 166 -9.70 -18.07 14.51
C ARG A 166 -8.59 -17.12 14.10
N VAL A 167 -8.84 -16.35 13.06
CA VAL A 167 -8.04 -15.18 12.73
C VAL A 167 -8.46 -14.05 13.67
N GLU A 168 -7.48 -13.44 14.31
CA GLU A 168 -7.68 -12.38 15.28
C GLU A 168 -7.01 -11.09 14.81
N SER A 169 -7.50 -9.96 15.30
CA SER A 169 -6.87 -8.67 15.07
C SER A 169 -6.93 -7.83 16.34
N PRO A 170 -5.76 -7.45 16.91
CA PRO A 170 -5.73 -6.60 18.10
C PRO A 170 -6.04 -5.13 17.78
N SER A 171 -6.13 -4.74 16.50
CA SER A 171 -6.35 -3.34 16.12
C SER A 171 -7.70 -3.06 15.46
N HIS A 172 -8.30 -4.02 14.76
CA HIS A 172 -9.59 -3.86 14.08
C HIS A 172 -10.45 -5.10 14.28
N ALA A 173 -11.78 -4.96 14.35
CA ALA A 173 -12.64 -6.14 14.27
C ALA A 173 -12.53 -6.76 12.86
N VAL A 174 -12.58 -8.08 12.77
CA VAL A 174 -12.48 -8.82 11.50
C VAL A 174 -13.61 -9.83 11.36
N HIS A 175 -14.00 -10.10 10.12
CA HIS A 175 -14.83 -11.23 9.76
C HIS A 175 -14.02 -12.21 8.92
N GLU A 176 -14.08 -13.48 9.28
CA GLU A 176 -13.45 -14.56 8.53
C GLU A 176 -14.50 -15.44 7.85
N SER A 177 -14.14 -15.97 6.69
CA SER A 177 -14.91 -16.97 5.96
C SER A 177 -13.96 -18.09 5.54
N ALA A 178 -14.11 -19.26 6.15
CA ALA A 178 -13.34 -20.45 5.80
C ALA A 178 -13.83 -20.99 4.45
N GLN A 179 -12.89 -21.20 3.52
CA GLN A 179 -13.12 -21.86 2.24
C GLN A 179 -12.19 -23.07 2.12
N PRO A 180 -12.46 -24.03 1.19
CA PRO A 180 -11.53 -25.12 0.92
C PRO A 180 -10.13 -24.58 0.56
N GLY A 181 -9.14 -24.88 1.41
CA GLY A 181 -7.73 -24.52 1.21
C GLY A 181 -7.37 -23.04 1.45
N ARG A 182 -8.28 -22.21 1.96
CA ARG A 182 -7.98 -20.81 2.32
C ARG A 182 -8.98 -20.22 3.32
N THR A 183 -8.55 -19.23 4.07
CA THR A 183 -9.41 -18.38 4.89
C THR A 183 -9.40 -16.97 4.33
N GLU A 184 -10.58 -16.46 4.00
CA GLU A 184 -10.75 -15.06 3.57
C GLU A 184 -11.09 -14.21 4.79
N VAL A 185 -10.42 -13.07 4.94
CA VAL A 185 -10.55 -12.19 6.10
C VAL A 185 -10.76 -10.77 5.62
N VAL A 186 -11.78 -10.10 6.16
CA VAL A 186 -12.06 -8.69 5.90
C VAL A 186 -12.17 -7.93 7.21
N LEU A 187 -11.91 -6.63 7.19
CA LEU A 187 -12.24 -5.77 8.33
C LEU A 187 -13.76 -5.72 8.51
N ALA A 188 -14.22 -5.70 9.75
CA ALA A 188 -15.63 -5.52 10.07
C ALA A 188 -16.05 -4.05 9.84
N GLY A 189 -17.27 -3.87 9.32
CA GLY A 189 -17.80 -2.57 8.91
C GLY A 189 -17.41 -2.17 7.47
N ASP A 190 -18.01 -1.09 6.98
CA ASP A 190 -17.83 -0.68 5.58
C ASP A 190 -16.44 -0.14 5.26
N ALA A 191 -15.78 0.48 6.24
CA ALA A 191 -14.44 1.02 6.11
C ALA A 191 -13.82 1.42 7.48
N ALA A 192 -12.52 1.18 7.66
CA ALA A 192 -11.77 1.55 8.85
C ALA A 192 -11.14 2.95 8.74
N ARG A 193 -10.94 3.61 9.89
CA ARG A 193 -10.20 4.87 9.98
C ARG A 193 -8.70 4.59 9.96
N LEU A 194 -7.91 5.51 9.41
CA LEU A 194 -6.45 5.42 9.35
C LEU A 194 -5.81 6.04 10.62
N ASP A 195 -6.29 5.66 11.80
CA ASP A 195 -5.80 6.19 13.09
C ASP A 195 -4.81 5.27 13.81
N ARG A 196 -4.68 4.02 13.35
CA ARG A 196 -3.76 2.99 13.86
C ARG A 196 -3.47 1.94 12.82
N ASP A 197 -2.31 1.29 12.95
CA ASP A 197 -1.92 0.20 12.06
C ASP A 197 -2.93 -0.96 12.08
N VAL A 198 -3.15 -1.58 10.92
CA VAL A 198 -3.91 -2.83 10.83
C VAL A 198 -2.99 -3.98 11.20
N VAL A 199 -3.41 -4.81 12.14
CA VAL A 199 -2.65 -5.98 12.60
C VAL A 199 -3.58 -7.18 12.53
N VAL A 200 -3.21 -8.22 11.81
CA VAL A 200 -3.99 -9.47 11.69
C VAL A 200 -3.08 -10.63 12.07
N ARG A 201 -3.58 -11.53 12.91
CA ARG A 201 -2.85 -12.68 13.44
C ARG A 201 -3.61 -13.97 13.19
N TRP A 202 -2.89 -15.03 12.84
CA TRP A 202 -3.47 -16.36 12.72
C TRP A 202 -2.45 -17.41 13.13
N SER A 203 -2.92 -18.45 13.82
CA SER A 203 -2.09 -19.59 14.17
C SER A 203 -1.97 -20.54 12.99
N THR A 204 -0.83 -21.23 12.90
CA THR A 204 -0.64 -22.31 11.93
C THR A 204 -0.82 -23.64 12.63
N ALA A 205 -1.41 -24.62 11.95
CA ALA A 205 -1.33 -25.99 12.40
C ALA A 205 0.15 -26.38 12.48
N ALA A 206 0.65 -26.62 13.69
CA ALA A 206 1.94 -27.29 13.83
C ALA A 206 1.85 -28.60 13.05
N ALA A 207 2.93 -28.95 12.33
CA ALA A 207 3.02 -30.28 11.75
C ALA A 207 2.85 -31.29 12.90
N ALA A 208 1.71 -31.98 12.93
CA ALA A 208 1.48 -33.04 13.88
C ALA A 208 2.41 -34.19 13.50
N ALA A 209 3.61 -34.20 14.07
CA ALA A 209 4.47 -35.37 14.03
C ALA A 209 3.85 -36.40 14.98
N SER A 210 3.04 -37.31 14.45
CA SER A 210 2.64 -38.50 15.19
C SER A 210 3.72 -39.57 15.02
N LEU A 211 4.31 -40.00 16.13
CA LEU A 211 5.18 -41.17 16.18
C LEU A 211 4.36 -42.35 16.70
N GLY A 212 4.06 -43.32 15.84
CA GLY A 212 3.47 -44.60 16.23
C GLY A 212 4.56 -45.65 16.32
N LEU A 213 4.73 -46.27 17.49
CA LEU A 213 5.52 -47.49 17.63
C LEU A 213 4.57 -48.68 17.48
N ASP A 214 4.68 -49.40 16.37
CA ASP A 214 4.03 -50.69 16.20
C ASP A 214 4.89 -51.76 16.89
N LEU A 215 4.43 -52.22 18.04
CA LEU A 215 5.01 -53.39 18.71
C LEU A 215 4.23 -54.60 18.22
N GLY A 216 4.62 -55.11 17.05
CA GLY A 216 4.07 -56.35 16.49
C GLY A 216 4.13 -57.47 17.51
N GLY A 217 2.97 -58.11 17.74
CA GLY A 217 2.81 -59.34 18.54
C GLY A 217 2.67 -60.56 17.66
#